data_AF-A0AAE9SVP1-F1
#
_entry.id   AF-A0AAE9SVP1-F1
#
_cell.length_a   1.000
_cell.length_b   1.000
_cell.length_c   1.000
_cell.angle_alpha   90.00
_cell.angle_beta   90.00
_cell.angle_gamma   90.00
#
_symmetry.space_group_name_H-M   'P 1'
#
loop_
_entity.id
_entity.type
_entity.pdbx_description
1 polymer ?
#
loop_
_entity_poly.entity_id
_entity_poly.type
_entity_poly.pdbx_seq_one_letter_code
_entity_poly.pdbx_strand_id
1 'polypeptide(L)'
;MHAELYTDGVDEVMIGGSIVRVDLISLSPTERDGNNAPKKVFCQRLIFSVESFANSVEVMQNALQGLVDAGVVQRSRPRGPIVSPQAGARAEPVSPVSDNLRSPNVSTNFR
;
A
#
# COMPACT_ATOMS: atom_id res chain seq x y z
N MET A 1 28.27 -19.53 -8.12
CA MET A 1 27.56 -18.23 -8.13
C MET A 1 26.10 -18.52 -7.90
N HIS A 2 25.44 -17.78 -7.02
CA HIS A 2 23.97 -17.83 -6.90
C HIS A 2 23.37 -16.83 -7.91
N ALA A 3 22.15 -17.06 -8.36
CA ALA A 3 21.45 -16.09 -9.19
C ALA A 3 20.95 -14.94 -8.30
N GLU A 4 21.44 -13.73 -8.56
CA GLU A 4 20.94 -12.51 -7.93
C GLU A 4 19.76 -11.96 -8.75
N LEU A 5 18.73 -11.46 -8.08
CA LEU A 5 17.56 -10.85 -8.70
C LEU A 5 17.53 -9.35 -8.39
N TYR A 6 17.61 -8.53 -9.43
CA TYR A 6 17.33 -7.10 -9.35
C TYR A 6 15.81 -6.87 -9.46
N THR A 7 15.27 -6.03 -8.58
CA THR A 7 13.85 -5.71 -8.48
C THR A 7 13.69 -4.27 -8.01
N ASP A 8 12.66 -3.58 -8.51
CA ASP A 8 12.33 -2.21 -8.10
C ASP A 8 11.50 -2.17 -6.80
N GLY A 9 11.00 -3.33 -6.33
CA GLY A 9 10.32 -3.46 -5.05
C GLY A 9 9.22 -4.52 -5.01
N VAL A 10 8.44 -4.46 -3.93
CA VAL A 10 7.27 -5.31 -3.69
C VAL A 10 6.02 -4.63 -4.24
N ASP A 11 5.19 -5.39 -4.96
CA ASP A 11 3.87 -4.93 -5.44
C ASP A 11 2.74 -5.32 -4.49
N GLU A 12 2.71 -6.59 -4.08
CA GLU A 12 1.68 -7.15 -3.20
C GLU A 12 2.30 -8.07 -2.13
N VAL A 13 1.69 -8.06 -0.93
CA VAL A 13 1.91 -9.05 0.12
C VAL A 13 0.57 -9.71 0.45
N MET A 14 0.42 -10.99 0.09
CA MET A 14 -0.76 -11.80 0.41
C MET A 14 -0.48 -12.74 1.57
N ILE A 15 -1.40 -12.82 2.53
CA ILE A 15 -1.35 -13.77 3.65
C ILE A 15 -2.47 -14.79 3.45
N GLY A 16 -2.15 -16.08 3.48
CA GLY A 16 -3.12 -17.16 3.25
C GLY A 16 -2.79 -18.40 4.05
N GLY A 17 -3.66 -18.78 5.00
CA GLY A 17 -3.39 -19.88 5.91
C GLY A 17 -2.12 -19.64 6.72
N SER A 18 -1.14 -20.55 6.60
CA SER A 18 0.15 -20.49 7.29
C SER A 18 1.31 -19.91 6.46
N ILE A 19 1.03 -19.36 5.27
CA ILE A 19 2.04 -18.80 4.36
C ILE A 19 1.81 -17.32 4.04
N VAL A 20 2.91 -16.62 3.75
CA VAL A 20 2.95 -15.25 3.23
C VAL A 20 3.60 -15.28 1.85
N ARG A 21 2.96 -14.64 0.87
CA ARG A 21 3.44 -14.49 -0.50
C ARG A 21 3.80 -13.04 -0.74
N VAL A 22 4.98 -12.79 -1.30
CA VAL A 22 5.48 -11.44 -1.59
C VAL A 22 5.83 -11.39 -3.07
N ASP A 23 5.17 -10.50 -3.81
CA ASP A 23 5.38 -10.35 -5.25
C ASP A 23 6.38 -9.23 -5.54
N LEU A 24 7.50 -9.61 -6.13
CA LEU A 24 8.55 -8.70 -6.59
C LEU A 24 8.23 -8.25 -8.02
N ILE A 25 8.37 -6.94 -8.27
CA ILE A 25 8.20 -6.34 -9.59
C ILE A 25 9.46 -5.62 -10.06
N SER A 26 9.48 -5.29 -11.34
CA SER A 26 10.36 -4.30 -11.93
C SER A 26 9.58 -3.35 -12.83
N LEU A 27 10.11 -2.16 -13.07
CA LEU A 27 9.54 -1.17 -13.97
C LEU A 27 10.10 -1.37 -15.39
N SER A 28 9.22 -1.59 -16.37
CA SER A 28 9.64 -1.77 -17.75
C SER A 28 10.31 -0.51 -18.30
N PRO A 29 11.53 -0.60 -18.87
CA PRO A 29 12.19 0.54 -19.49
C PRO A 29 11.52 0.95 -20.81
N THR A 30 10.82 0.03 -21.47
CA THR A 30 10.25 0.18 -22.82
C THR A 30 8.73 0.29 -22.84
N GLU A 31 8.03 -0.37 -21.92
CA GLU A 31 6.56 -0.39 -21.88
C GLU A 31 6.00 0.67 -20.91
N ARG A 32 4.89 1.29 -21.31
CA ARG A 32 4.18 2.32 -20.55
C ARG A 32 2.75 1.89 -20.23
N ASP A 33 2.22 2.39 -19.13
CA ASP A 33 0.81 2.22 -18.76
C ASP A 33 -0.08 3.33 -19.37
N GLY A 34 -1.38 3.30 -19.07
CA GLY A 34 -2.34 4.30 -19.55
C GLY A 34 -2.11 5.72 -19.02
N ASN A 35 -1.25 5.89 -18.01
CA ASN A 35 -0.84 7.18 -17.44
C ASN A 35 0.55 7.63 -17.93
N ASN A 36 1.13 6.92 -18.91
CA ASN A 36 2.48 7.12 -19.43
C ASN A 36 3.61 6.86 -18.39
N ALA A 37 3.31 6.17 -17.29
CA ALA A 37 4.31 5.71 -16.33
C ALA A 37 4.97 4.40 -16.81
N PRO A 38 6.20 4.07 -16.37
CA PRO A 38 6.80 2.76 -16.60
C PRO A 38 5.88 1.64 -16.12
N LYS A 39 5.55 0.69 -17.01
CA LYS A 39 4.64 -0.41 -16.67
C LYS A 39 5.31 -1.38 -15.68
N LYS A 40 4.62 -1.74 -14.60
CA LYS A 40 5.05 -2.79 -13.67
C LYS A 40 5.06 -4.17 -14.36
N VAL A 41 6.11 -4.93 -14.13
CA VAL A 41 6.32 -6.29 -14.64
C VAL A 41 6.62 -7.21 -13.45
N PHE A 42 5.89 -8.32 -13.33
CA PHE A 42 6.15 -9.34 -12.31
C PHE A 42 7.50 -10.03 -12.55
N CYS A 43 8.35 -10.07 -11.52
CA CYS A 43 9.65 -10.73 -11.55
C CYS A 43 9.59 -12.12 -10.90
N GLN A 44 9.22 -12.19 -9.62
CA GLN A 44 9.21 -13.43 -8.85
C GLN A 44 8.30 -13.30 -7.62
N ARG A 45 7.70 -14.43 -7.20
CA ARG A 45 6.98 -14.55 -5.94
C ARG A 45 7.87 -15.24 -4.90
N LEU A 46 8.16 -14.56 -3.81
CA LEU A 46 8.71 -15.19 -2.61
C LEU A 46 7.56 -15.83 -1.81
N ILE A 47 7.81 -16.99 -1.20
CA ILE A 47 6.84 -17.68 -0.34
C ILE A 47 7.53 -18.00 0.99
N PHE A 48 7.01 -17.44 2.06
CA PHE A 48 7.48 -17.63 3.43
C PHE A 48 6.42 -18.41 4.24
N SER A 49 6.84 -19.10 5.29
CA SER A 49 5.94 -19.35 6.42
C SER A 49 5.69 -18.03 7.16
N VAL A 50 4.58 -17.94 7.92
CA VAL A 50 4.31 -16.75 8.76
C VAL A 50 5.48 -16.42 9.70
N GLU A 51 6.10 -17.42 10.31
CA GLU A 51 7.27 -17.26 11.19
C GLU A 51 8.49 -16.71 10.43
N SER A 52 8.83 -17.31 9.27
CA SER A 52 9.97 -16.85 8.46
C SER A 52 9.77 -15.42 7.94
N PHE A 53 8.52 -15.02 7.64
CA PHE A 53 8.19 -13.66 7.27
C PHE A 53 8.41 -12.69 8.44
N ALA A 54 7.92 -13.01 9.64
CA ALA A 54 8.11 -12.17 10.84
C ALA A 54 9.59 -11.94 11.15
N ASN A 55 10.40 -13.01 11.16
CA ASN A 55 11.85 -12.93 11.39
C ASN A 55 12.56 -12.09 10.31
N SER A 56 12.13 -12.23 9.04
CA SER A 56 12.68 -11.42 7.93
C SER A 56 12.35 -9.93 8.09
N VAL A 57 11.14 -9.60 8.53
CA VAL A 57 10.68 -8.23 8.74
C VAL A 57 11.42 -7.51 9.87
N GLU A 58 11.83 -8.22 10.93
CA GLU A 58 12.71 -7.65 11.97
C GLU A 58 14.08 -7.26 11.39
N VAL A 59 14.74 -8.17 10.68
CA VAL A 59 16.05 -7.92 10.05
C VAL A 59 15.98 -6.78 9.03
N MET A 60 14.95 -6.75 8.18
CA MET A 60 14.74 -5.68 7.19
C MET A 60 14.48 -4.31 7.83
N GLN A 61 13.76 -4.25 8.96
CA GLN A 61 13.54 -2.99 9.68
C GLN A 61 14.83 -2.46 10.33
N ASN A 62 15.65 -3.35 10.89
CA ASN A 62 16.95 -2.99 11.46
C ASN A 62 17.92 -2.48 10.37
N ALA A 63 17.94 -3.13 9.20
CA ALA A 63 18.71 -2.66 8.04
C ALA A 63 18.21 -1.27 7.55
N LEU A 64 16.89 -1.08 7.45
CA LEU A 64 16.29 0.21 7.09
C LEU A 64 16.63 1.31 8.11
N GLN A 65 16.65 1.00 9.41
CA GLN A 65 17.06 1.96 10.44
C GLN A 65 18.51 2.41 10.22
N GLY A 66 19.44 1.47 9.98
CA GLY A 66 20.83 1.81 9.68
C GLY A 66 21.00 2.69 8.43
N LEU A 67 20.21 2.48 7.38
CA LEU A 67 20.20 3.33 6.19
C LEU A 67 19.64 4.75 6.46
N VAL A 68 18.72 4.88 7.41
CA VAL A 68 18.17 6.17 7.85
C VAL A 68 19.19 6.92 8.71
N ASP A 69 19.86 6.23 9.64
CA ASP A 69 20.87 6.81 10.53
C ASP A 69 22.12 7.26 9.76
N ALA A 70 22.47 6.56 8.68
CA ALA A 70 23.50 6.95 7.73
C ALA A 70 23.08 8.10 6.78
N GLY A 71 21.83 8.57 6.85
CA GLY A 71 21.30 9.64 5.99
C GLY A 71 21.03 9.26 4.54
N VAL A 72 21.15 7.97 4.18
CA VAL A 72 20.94 7.46 2.81
C VAL A 72 19.45 7.40 2.47
N VAL A 73 18.60 7.06 3.45
CA VAL A 73 17.15 6.96 3.29
C VAL A 73 16.45 7.95 4.20
N GLN A 74 15.55 8.77 3.64
CA GLN A 74 14.64 9.59 4.44
C GLN A 74 13.33 8.83 4.67
N ARG A 75 12.93 8.65 5.93
CA ARG A 75 11.57 8.16 6.24
C ARG A 75 10.55 9.23 5.86
N SER A 76 9.77 8.95 4.83
CA SER A 76 8.58 9.73 4.53
C SER A 76 7.65 9.66 5.73
N ARG A 77 7.39 10.80 6.39
CA ARG A 77 6.41 10.86 7.49
C ARG A 77 5.04 10.47 6.92
N PRO A 78 4.23 9.68 7.65
CA PRO A 78 2.86 9.41 7.23
C PRO A 78 2.15 10.75 7.01
N ARG A 79 1.57 10.91 5.81
CA ARG A 79 0.82 12.11 5.44
C ARG A 79 -0.31 12.26 6.46
N GLY A 80 -0.21 13.26 7.34
CA GLY A 80 -1.23 13.52 8.35
C GLY A 80 -2.61 13.65 7.71
N PRO A 81 -3.70 13.37 8.47
CA PRO A 81 -5.04 13.44 7.92
C PRO A 81 -5.26 14.78 7.24
N ILE A 82 -5.69 14.73 5.98
CA ILE A 82 -6.03 15.94 5.22
C ILE A 82 -7.30 16.51 5.87
N VAL A 83 -7.11 17.40 6.83
CA VAL A 83 -8.20 18.19 7.40
C VAL A 83 -8.64 19.16 6.31
N SER A 84 -9.64 18.73 5.52
CA SER A 84 -10.35 19.61 4.60
C SER A 84 -10.77 20.87 5.35
N PRO A 85 -10.44 22.09 4.87
CA PRO A 85 -10.88 23.31 5.52
C PRO A 85 -12.41 23.34 5.57
N GLN A 86 -12.98 23.22 6.77
CA GLN A 86 -14.40 23.46 6.97
C GLN A 86 -14.67 24.94 6.74
N ALA A 87 -15.24 25.27 5.58
CA ALA A 87 -15.64 26.62 5.25
C ALA A 87 -16.71 27.10 6.23
N GLY A 88 -16.35 28.08 7.06
CA GLY A 88 -17.23 28.60 8.10
C GLY A 88 -18.42 29.40 7.54
N ALA A 89 -19.61 29.03 8.02
CA ALA A 89 -20.77 29.87 8.31
C ALA A 89 -21.24 30.94 7.28
N ARG A 90 -22.39 30.67 6.66
CA ARG A 90 -23.42 31.69 6.37
C ARG A 90 -24.82 31.05 6.38
N ALA A 91 -25.84 31.79 6.81
CA ALA A 91 -27.24 31.36 6.93
C ALA A 91 -28.18 32.54 6.60
N GLU A 92 -29.52 32.39 6.49
CA GLU A 92 -30.41 31.22 6.59
C GLU A 92 -31.23 31.13 5.25
N PRO A 93 -32.56 30.84 5.17
CA PRO A 93 -33.44 29.93 5.92
C PRO A 93 -34.33 28.98 5.05
N VAL A 94 -34.80 27.87 5.65
CA VAL A 94 -36.18 27.26 5.63
C VAL A 94 -36.93 27.15 4.27
N SER A 95 -37.36 25.98 3.74
CA SER A 95 -38.49 25.10 4.18
C SER A 95 -38.65 23.83 3.27
N PRO A 96 -39.62 22.88 3.42
CA PRO A 96 -39.27 21.46 3.60
C PRO A 96 -40.01 20.39 2.74
N VAL A 97 -39.74 19.11 3.08
CA VAL A 97 -40.47 17.86 2.74
C VAL A 97 -40.29 17.25 1.34
N SER A 98 -39.67 16.06 1.31
CA SER A 98 -40.29 14.85 0.75
C SER A 98 -39.53 13.58 1.18
N ASP A 99 -40.22 12.65 1.84
CA ASP A 99 -39.69 11.31 2.15
C ASP A 99 -39.45 10.47 0.88
N ASN A 100 -38.33 9.73 0.83
CA ASN A 100 -38.33 8.35 0.31
C ASN A 100 -37.05 7.54 0.59
N LEU A 101 -37.22 6.45 1.35
CA LEU A 101 -36.67 5.10 1.16
C LEU A 101 -35.16 4.85 0.90
N ARG A 102 -34.52 4.20 1.89
CA ARG A 102 -33.61 3.00 1.82
C ARG A 102 -32.49 2.98 0.74
N SER A 103 -31.22 2.69 1.03
CA SER A 103 -30.62 1.93 2.14
C SER A 103 -29.09 2.16 2.23
N PRO A 104 -28.43 1.88 3.37
CA PRO A 104 -26.97 1.98 3.49
C PRO A 104 -26.25 0.76 2.89
N ASN A 105 -25.19 1.03 2.14
CA ASN A 105 -24.39 0.01 1.43
C ASN A 105 -23.48 -0.74 2.42
N VAL A 106 -23.89 -1.95 2.85
CA VAL A 106 -23.12 -2.84 3.74
C VAL A 106 -22.67 -4.08 2.97
N SER A 107 -21.36 -4.25 2.82
CA SER A 107 -20.76 -5.48 2.28
C SER A 107 -20.43 -6.45 3.42
N THR A 108 -21.06 -7.63 3.41
CA THR A 108 -20.86 -8.68 4.43
C THR A 108 -19.81 -9.67 3.94
N ASN A 109 -18.55 -9.50 4.34
CA ASN A 109 -17.46 -10.46 4.08
C ASN A 109 -16.71 -10.81 5.37
N PHE A 110 -17.44 -11.38 6.32
CA PHE A 110 -16.87 -12.08 7.49
C PHE A 110 -17.59 -13.42 7.68
N ARG A 111 -16.93 -14.52 7.31
CA ARG A 111 -17.15 -15.86 7.89
C ARG A 111 -15.92 -16.73 7.67
#